data_AF-A0A1B0GP70-F1
#
_entry.id   AF-A0A1B0GP70-F1
#
_cell.length_a   1.000
_cell.length_b   1.000
_cell.length_c   1.000
_cell.angle_alpha   90.00
_cell.angle_beta   90.00
_cell.angle_gamma   90.00
#
_symmetry.space_group_name_H-M   'P 1'
#
loop_
_entity.id
_entity.type
_entity.pdbx_description
1 polymer ?
#
loop_
_entity_poly.entity_id
_entity_poly.type
_entity_poly.pdbx_seq_one_letter_code
_entity_poly.pdbx_strand_id
1 'polypeptide(L)'
;MDRMPFTIMSYANGRGYYNTYNEQGDQRLNISGLYDFSDPEMRYFATVPLNTESHGGDDVGVYASGPWAHLFVGQYEQNILPIAMAYAAQIGTYGSETECSGSGSIAIHLGIIALVAVHFLLRQLRQ
;
A
#
# COMPACT_ATOMS: atom_id res chain seq x y z
N MET A 1 -32.91 -22.86 -9.85
CA MET A 1 -32.93 -21.40 -9.59
C MET A 1 -34.30 -21.03 -9.04
N ASP A 2 -34.36 -20.25 -7.97
CA ASP A 2 -35.57 -19.95 -7.17
C ASP A 2 -36.47 -18.84 -7.76
N ARG A 3 -36.03 -18.17 -8.82
CA ARG A 3 -36.73 -17.05 -9.51
C ARG A 3 -36.99 -15.81 -8.61
N MET A 4 -36.31 -15.69 -7.48
CA MET A 4 -36.38 -14.53 -6.62
C MET A 4 -35.25 -13.54 -6.94
N PRO A 5 -35.44 -12.21 -6.78
CA PRO A 5 -34.38 -11.23 -7.00
C PRO A 5 -33.20 -11.41 -6.04
N PHE A 6 -32.01 -11.00 -6.44
CA PHE A 6 -30.79 -11.04 -5.62
C PHE A 6 -30.03 -9.71 -5.72
N THR A 7 -29.22 -9.40 -4.70
CA THR A 7 -28.37 -8.20 -4.69
C THR A 7 -27.05 -8.47 -5.41
N ILE A 8 -26.51 -7.47 -6.11
CA ILE A 8 -25.18 -7.56 -6.72
C ILE A 8 -24.10 -7.74 -5.64
N MET A 9 -24.26 -7.06 -4.51
CA MET A 9 -23.37 -7.18 -3.35
C MET A 9 -23.91 -8.21 -2.36
N SER A 10 -23.03 -9.08 -1.89
CA SER A 10 -23.33 -10.11 -0.90
C SER A 10 -22.08 -10.43 -0.09
N TYR A 11 -22.27 -11.00 1.08
CA TYR A 11 -21.23 -11.46 1.99
C TYR A 11 -21.31 -12.98 2.15
N ALA A 12 -20.18 -13.61 2.46
CA ALA A 12 -20.17 -15.04 2.76
C ALA A 12 -20.91 -15.33 4.08
N ASN A 13 -20.75 -14.46 5.08
CA ASN A 13 -21.30 -14.63 6.42
C ASN A 13 -21.70 -13.29 7.05
N GLY A 14 -22.28 -13.36 8.25
CA GLY A 14 -22.63 -12.18 9.05
C GLY A 14 -24.14 -12.02 9.26
N ARG A 15 -24.52 -10.90 9.87
CA ARG A 15 -25.91 -10.66 10.32
C ARG A 15 -26.92 -10.51 9.18
N GLY A 16 -26.44 -10.27 7.96
CA GLY A 16 -27.28 -10.26 6.76
C GLY A 16 -28.05 -11.57 6.55
N TYR A 17 -27.57 -12.68 7.11
CA TYR A 17 -28.23 -13.98 7.04
C TYR A 17 -29.68 -13.93 7.51
N TYR A 18 -29.94 -13.23 8.63
CA TYR A 18 -31.27 -13.12 9.23
C TYR A 18 -32.23 -12.23 8.43
N ASN A 19 -31.72 -11.50 7.44
CA ASN A 19 -32.50 -10.74 6.46
C ASN A 19 -32.56 -11.47 5.10
N THR A 20 -31.90 -12.62 4.97
CA THR A 20 -31.76 -13.38 3.71
C THR A 20 -32.55 -14.67 3.76
N TYR A 21 -32.57 -15.36 4.90
CA TYR A 21 -33.27 -16.63 5.09
C TYR A 21 -34.36 -16.50 6.15
N ASN A 22 -35.36 -17.37 6.09
CA ASN A 22 -36.34 -17.53 7.15
C ASN A 22 -35.68 -18.03 8.45
N GLU A 23 -36.45 -18.03 9.55
CA GLU A 23 -35.96 -18.47 10.87
C GLU A 23 -35.46 -19.92 10.86
N GLN A 24 -36.00 -20.77 9.99
CA GLN A 24 -35.59 -22.16 9.82
C GLN A 24 -34.29 -22.32 9.01
N GLY A 25 -33.88 -21.29 8.26
CA GLY A 25 -32.68 -21.31 7.42
C GLY A 25 -32.80 -22.14 6.14
N ASP A 26 -33.98 -22.66 5.82
CA ASP A 26 -34.20 -23.59 4.69
C ASP A 26 -34.72 -22.88 3.44
N GLN A 27 -35.19 -21.63 3.55
CA GLN A 27 -35.73 -20.86 2.45
C GLN A 27 -35.21 -19.43 2.43
N ARG A 28 -34.82 -18.96 1.25
CA ARG A 28 -34.44 -17.57 1.03
C ARG A 28 -35.69 -16.69 0.97
N LEU A 29 -35.61 -15.50 1.56
CA LEU A 29 -36.66 -14.49 1.53
C LEU A 29 -36.68 -13.77 0.16
N ASN A 30 -37.88 -13.44 -0.32
CA ASN A 30 -38.04 -12.57 -1.47
C ASN A 30 -37.82 -11.11 -1.05
N ILE A 31 -36.74 -10.51 -1.54
CA ILE A 31 -36.31 -9.18 -1.10
C ILE A 31 -37.04 -8.01 -1.74
N SER A 32 -37.93 -8.26 -2.71
CA SER A 32 -38.79 -7.22 -3.29
C SER A 32 -39.60 -6.52 -2.21
N GLY A 33 -39.29 -5.25 -1.95
CA GLY A 33 -39.98 -4.43 -0.93
C GLY A 33 -39.55 -4.69 0.52
N LEU A 34 -38.66 -5.66 0.78
CA LEU A 34 -38.03 -5.84 2.09
C LEU A 34 -36.76 -5.00 2.22
N TYR A 35 -36.03 -4.82 1.12
CA TYR A 35 -34.76 -4.10 1.14
C TYR A 35 -35.01 -2.65 0.74
N ASP A 36 -34.75 -1.75 1.68
CA ASP A 36 -34.54 -0.34 1.40
C ASP A 36 -33.07 -0.09 1.04
N PHE A 37 -32.79 0.12 -0.25
CA PHE A 37 -31.44 0.39 -0.75
C PHE A 37 -30.97 1.83 -0.48
N SER A 38 -31.83 2.69 0.06
CA SER A 38 -31.45 4.03 0.51
C SER A 38 -31.02 4.06 1.99
N ASP A 39 -31.32 3.01 2.75
CA ASP A 39 -30.92 2.87 4.15
C ASP A 39 -29.43 2.45 4.26
N PRO A 40 -28.54 3.28 4.84
CA PRO A 40 -27.14 2.94 5.01
C PRO A 40 -26.90 1.79 6.01
N GLU A 41 -27.85 1.50 6.91
CA GLU A 41 -27.75 0.41 7.88
C GLU A 41 -28.26 -0.94 7.33
N MET A 42 -28.72 -0.95 6.08
CA MET A 42 -29.20 -2.15 5.40
C MET A 42 -28.10 -3.21 5.33
N ARG A 43 -28.41 -4.42 5.80
CA ARG A 43 -27.51 -5.57 5.72
C ARG A 43 -27.87 -6.41 4.51
N TYR A 44 -26.92 -6.48 3.58
CA TYR A 44 -27.02 -7.24 2.33
C TYR A 44 -26.95 -8.75 2.58
N PHE A 45 -27.12 -9.53 1.52
CA PHE A 45 -27.20 -11.00 1.61
C PHE A 45 -26.00 -11.58 2.34
N ALA A 46 -26.26 -12.53 3.24
CA ALA A 46 -25.21 -13.38 3.79
C ALA A 46 -25.65 -14.84 3.89
N THR A 47 -24.72 -15.77 3.69
CA THR A 47 -25.02 -17.20 3.55
C THR A 47 -24.82 -17.99 4.83
N VAL A 48 -23.90 -17.57 5.69
CA VAL A 48 -23.62 -18.21 6.98
C VAL A 48 -23.99 -17.27 8.14
N PRO A 49 -24.76 -17.72 9.14
CA PRO A 49 -25.18 -16.89 10.26
C PRO A 49 -24.00 -16.58 11.18
N LEU A 50 -23.62 -15.31 11.28
CA LEU A 50 -22.70 -14.81 12.30
C LEU A 50 -23.16 -13.46 12.84
N ASN A 51 -22.78 -13.14 14.08
CA ASN A 51 -23.06 -11.83 14.68
C ASN A 51 -22.25 -10.69 14.07
N THR A 52 -21.13 -11.00 13.42
CA THR A 52 -20.29 -10.07 12.68
C THR A 52 -19.76 -10.79 11.46
N GLU A 53 -19.45 -10.04 10.40
CA GLU A 53 -18.72 -10.63 9.28
C GLU A 53 -17.30 -10.99 9.73
N SER A 54 -16.72 -12.02 9.13
CA SER A 54 -15.30 -12.34 9.27
C SER A 54 -14.42 -11.32 8.54
N HIS A 55 -13.13 -11.55 8.38
CA HIS A 55 -12.34 -10.82 7.39
C HIS A 55 -12.04 -11.76 6.21
N GLY A 56 -11.97 -11.20 5.00
CA GLY A 56 -11.42 -11.90 3.85
C GLY A 56 -9.92 -12.14 4.02
N GLY A 57 -9.46 -13.31 3.57
CA GLY A 57 -8.03 -13.67 3.55
C GLY A 57 -7.37 -13.51 2.18
N ASP A 58 -8.03 -12.81 1.26
CA ASP A 58 -7.51 -12.56 -0.08
C ASP A 58 -6.39 -11.51 -0.05
N ASP A 59 -5.47 -11.58 -1.02
CA ASP A 59 -4.42 -10.57 -1.17
C ASP A 59 -5.02 -9.18 -1.42
N VAL A 60 -4.39 -8.15 -0.83
CA VAL A 60 -4.84 -6.75 -0.95
C VAL A 60 -3.90 -5.94 -1.84
N GLY A 61 -4.47 -5.02 -2.63
CA GLY A 61 -3.70 -4.13 -3.51
C GLY A 61 -2.95 -3.05 -2.75
N VAL A 62 -1.73 -2.75 -3.21
CA VAL A 62 -0.91 -1.64 -2.71
C VAL A 62 -0.70 -0.64 -3.84
N TYR A 63 -0.89 0.65 -3.55
CA TYR A 63 -0.69 1.73 -4.51
C TYR A 63 0.39 2.68 -3.97
N ALA A 64 1.38 3.00 -4.81
CA ALA A 64 2.49 3.87 -4.44
C ALA A 64 2.73 4.95 -5.51
N SER A 65 3.16 6.12 -5.07
CA SER A 65 3.56 7.25 -5.92
C SER A 65 4.66 8.05 -5.24
N GLY A 66 5.59 8.61 -6.03
CA GLY A 66 6.74 9.37 -5.56
C GLY A 66 8.07 8.61 -5.64
N PRO A 67 9.12 9.10 -4.94
CA PRO A 67 10.43 8.45 -4.91
C PRO A 67 10.31 6.98 -4.53
N TRP A 68 11.00 6.11 -5.27
CA TRP A 68 10.99 4.66 -5.04
C TRP A 68 9.63 3.96 -5.17
N ALA A 69 8.60 4.57 -5.78
CA ALA A 69 7.30 3.91 -6.01
C ALA A 69 7.43 2.59 -6.81
N HIS A 70 8.48 2.47 -7.65
CA HIS A 70 8.79 1.25 -8.40
C HIS A 70 9.19 0.04 -7.54
N LEU A 71 9.39 0.21 -6.23
CA LEU A 71 9.59 -0.91 -5.29
C LEU A 71 8.30 -1.68 -4.99
N PHE A 72 7.13 -1.06 -5.19
CA PHE A 72 5.82 -1.64 -4.87
C PHE A 72 5.15 -2.20 -6.14
N VAL A 73 5.79 -3.19 -6.76
CA VAL A 73 5.31 -3.87 -7.96
C VAL A 73 5.23 -5.38 -7.75
N GLY A 74 4.28 -6.04 -8.43
CA GLY A 74 4.09 -7.49 -8.32
C GLY A 74 3.39 -7.92 -7.03
N GLN A 75 3.64 -9.16 -6.61
CA GLN A 75 3.11 -9.78 -5.38
C GLN A 75 4.25 -9.91 -4.37
N TYR A 76 3.99 -9.54 -3.12
CA TYR A 76 4.95 -9.62 -2.02
C TYR A 76 4.22 -9.74 -0.68
N GLU A 77 4.93 -10.24 0.32
CA GLU A 77 4.43 -10.38 1.68
C GLU A 77 4.17 -9.02 2.34
N GLN A 78 3.13 -8.91 3.18
CA GLN A 78 2.74 -7.65 3.84
C GLN A 78 3.88 -7.05 4.69
N ASN A 79 4.76 -7.90 5.25
CA ASN A 79 5.91 -7.45 6.05
C ASN A 79 6.98 -6.70 5.24
N ILE A 80 6.96 -6.76 3.91
CA ILE A 80 7.87 -6.01 3.04
C ILE A 80 7.51 -4.52 3.00
N LEU A 81 6.24 -4.15 3.20
CA LEU A 81 5.79 -2.75 3.18
C LEU A 81 6.65 -1.83 4.06
N PRO A 82 6.79 -2.08 5.38
CA PRO A 82 7.60 -1.21 6.23
C PRO A 82 9.10 -1.24 5.86
N ILE A 83 9.61 -2.36 5.36
CA ILE A 83 11.03 -2.49 4.97
C ILE A 83 11.32 -1.63 3.73
N ALA A 84 10.49 -1.74 2.69
CA ALA A 84 10.62 -0.95 1.46
C ALA A 84 10.43 0.55 1.71
N MET A 85 9.48 0.91 2.59
CA MET A 85 9.30 2.31 3.02
C MET A 85 10.53 2.84 3.78
N ALA A 86 11.09 2.04 4.68
CA ALA A 86 12.27 2.42 5.45
C ALA A 86 13.50 2.63 4.55
N TYR A 87 13.69 1.74 3.57
CA TYR A 87 14.72 1.89 2.54
C TYR A 87 14.53 3.16 1.70
N ALA A 88 13.32 3.41 1.20
CA ALA A 88 13.01 4.59 0.40
C ALA A 88 13.21 5.91 1.16
N ALA A 89 12.88 5.93 2.45
CA ALA A 89 12.98 7.11 3.32
C ALA A 89 14.36 7.27 4.00
N GLN A 90 15.28 6.31 3.82
CA GLN A 90 16.56 6.24 4.52
C GLN A 90 16.42 6.31 6.06
N ILE A 91 15.47 5.54 6.63
CA ILE A 91 15.24 5.50 8.08
C ILE A 91 15.51 4.11 8.67
N GLY A 92 16.06 4.09 9.89
CA GLY A 92 16.36 2.85 10.62
C GLY A 92 17.40 1.96 9.91
N THR A 93 17.49 0.70 10.33
CA THR A 93 18.51 -0.26 9.86
C THR A 93 18.42 -0.57 8.35
N TYR A 94 17.28 -0.28 7.71
CA TYR A 94 17.08 -0.49 6.27
C TYR A 94 17.33 0.77 5.44
N GLY A 95 17.50 1.93 6.07
CA GLY A 95 18.06 3.11 5.43
C GLY A 95 19.57 2.94 5.34
N SER A 96 20.16 3.14 4.16
CA SER A 96 21.59 2.87 3.96
C SER A 96 22.44 3.64 4.99
N GLU A 97 23.39 2.97 5.63
CA GLU A 97 24.46 3.64 6.39
C GLU A 97 25.55 4.25 5.49
N THR A 98 25.32 4.44 4.17
CA THR A 98 26.43 4.85 3.27
C THR A 98 26.07 5.80 2.12
N GLU A 99 24.81 6.08 1.79
CA GLU A 99 24.48 6.95 0.64
C GLU A 99 23.92 8.35 0.99
N CYS A 100 24.08 8.80 2.24
CA CYS A 100 23.92 10.22 2.56
C CYS A 100 25.19 10.78 3.22
N SER A 101 26.34 10.54 2.60
CA SER A 101 27.46 11.48 2.72
C SER A 101 27.62 12.15 1.37
N GLY A 102 27.00 13.31 1.21
CA GLY A 102 27.29 14.23 0.12
C GLY A 102 28.74 14.71 0.20
N SER A 103 29.69 13.86 -0.17
CA SER A 103 31.10 14.19 -0.37
C SER A 103 31.47 13.91 -1.83
N GLY A 104 30.84 14.64 -2.74
CA GLY A 104 31.08 14.50 -4.17
C GLY A 104 30.92 15.81 -4.90
N SER A 105 31.71 16.84 -4.56
CA SER A 105 31.97 18.00 -5.45
C SER A 105 33.12 18.93 -5.02
N ILE A 106 33.62 18.89 -3.77
CA ILE A 106 34.59 19.91 -3.31
C ILE A 106 36.06 19.53 -3.56
N ALA A 107 36.38 18.23 -3.66
CA ALA A 107 37.78 17.77 -3.76
C ALA A 107 38.45 18.10 -5.11
N ILE A 108 37.68 18.17 -6.21
CA ILE A 108 38.25 18.38 -7.56
C ILE A 108 38.68 19.84 -7.77
N HIS A 109 38.03 20.81 -7.13
CA HIS A 109 38.37 22.23 -7.30
C HIS A 109 39.64 22.67 -6.56
N LEU A 110 39.91 22.15 -5.36
CA LEU A 110 41.10 22.54 -4.60
C LEU A 110 42.41 22.07 -5.27
N GLY A 111 42.40 20.89 -5.91
CA GLY A 111 43.56 20.36 -6.61
C GLY A 111 43.99 21.21 -7.81
N ILE A 112 43.03 21.71 -8.59
CA ILE A 112 43.30 22.56 -9.76
C ILE A 112 43.84 23.92 -9.32
N ILE A 113 43.28 24.53 -8.27
CA ILE A 113 43.75 25.81 -7.73
C ILE A 113 45.19 25.68 -7.21
N ALA A 114 45.52 24.59 -6.50
CA ALA A 114 46.87 24.34 -6.03
C ALA A 114 47.88 24.17 -7.18
N LEU A 115 47.52 23.44 -8.24
CA LEU A 115 48.37 23.26 -9.43
C LEU A 115 48.63 24.58 -10.18
N VAL A 116 47.60 25.43 -10.33
CA VAL A 116 47.73 26.74 -10.98
C VAL A 116 48.58 27.68 -10.12
N ALA A 117 48.40 27.68 -8.79
CA ALA A 117 49.20 28.48 -7.86
C ALA A 117 50.67 28.05 -7.85
N VAL A 118 50.94 26.74 -7.83
CA VAL A 118 52.30 26.19 -7.91
C VAL A 118 52.94 26.54 -9.25
N HIS A 119 52.22 26.43 -10.36
CA HIS A 119 52.74 26.82 -11.68
C HIS A 119 53.07 28.31 -11.75
N PHE A 120 52.24 29.17 -11.14
CA PHE A 120 52.50 30.61 -11.09
C PHE A 120 53.70 30.96 -10.19
N LEU A 121 53.83 30.29 -9.04
CA LEU A 121 54.97 30.46 -8.13
C LEU A 121 56.29 29.99 -8.77
N LEU A 122 56.27 28.84 -9.46
CA LEU A 122 57.42 28.33 -10.21
C LEU A 122 57.81 29.24 -11.38
N ARG A 123 56.86 29.99 -11.96
CA ARG A 123 57.15 31.03 -12.95
C ARG A 123 57.81 32.27 -12.34
N GLN A 124 57.40 32.68 -11.14
CA GLN A 124 57.99 33.82 -10.42
C GLN A 124 59.43 33.53 -9.94
N LEU A 125 59.73 32.29 -9.57
CA LEU A 125 61.08 31.85 -9.15
C LEU A 125 62.05 31.59 -10.30
N ARG A 126 61.58 31.67 -11.55
CA ARG A 126 62.39 31.47 -12.77
C ARG A 126 62.74 32.78 -13.48
N GLN A 127 62.34 33.92 -12.92
CA GLN A 127 62.86 35.26 -13.26
C GLN A 127 63.86 35.70 -12.19
#